data_AF-A0AAV9P1U3-F1
#
_entry.id   AF-A0AAV9P1U3-F1
#
_cell.length_a   1.000
_cell.length_b   1.000
_cell.length_c   1.000
_cell.angle_alpha   90.00
_cell.angle_beta   90.00
_cell.angle_gamma   90.00
#
_symmetry.space_group_name_H-M   'P 1'
#
loop_
_entity.id
_entity.type
_entity.pdbx_description
1 polymer ?
#
loop_
_entity_poly.entity_id
_entity_poly.type
_entity_poly.pdbx_seq_one_letter_code
_entity_poly.pdbx_strand_id
1 'polypeptide(L)'
;MSSTSKKRAAPSVTSSSSSQSSRSTASSNYSLSRLPPTDPERRLNAADVRRQVSNAPTVSRAKRDAKKIWNRSGPVKQNFPSPHKFHNQERLVLSSPPPWLEQVIAPKGRDHRQGDPKGRARGVFNKSDKSTVDVAYHEKDLSAGDTGFVKADYRSKVPSVHGKSKKNKKQKTS
;
A
#
# COMPACT_ATOMS: atom_id res chain seq x y z
N MET A 1 -60.69 54.19 -0.90
CA MET A 1 -59.65 54.83 -1.73
C MET A 1 -58.66 53.77 -2.16
N SER A 2 -58.48 53.66 -3.47
CA SER A 2 -57.64 52.66 -4.14
C SER A 2 -56.16 52.99 -4.02
N SER A 3 -55.29 51.97 -3.92
CA SER A 3 -53.98 51.96 -4.59
C SER A 3 -53.37 50.55 -4.55
N THR A 4 -53.45 49.88 -5.69
CA THR A 4 -52.69 48.69 -6.05
C THR A 4 -51.23 49.04 -6.35
N SER A 5 -50.28 48.20 -5.93
CA SER A 5 -48.94 48.12 -6.53
C SER A 5 -48.47 46.68 -6.69
N LYS A 6 -47.85 46.46 -7.85
CA LYS A 6 -47.49 45.22 -8.55
C LYS A 6 -46.10 44.67 -8.18
N LYS A 7 -45.89 43.39 -8.56
CA LYS A 7 -44.61 42.70 -8.91
C LYS A 7 -43.70 42.35 -7.71
N ARG A 8 -43.03 41.19 -7.64
CA ARG A 8 -42.51 40.25 -8.65
C ARG A 8 -42.20 38.91 -7.95
N ALA A 9 -42.47 37.78 -8.61
CA ALA A 9 -42.01 36.47 -8.18
C ALA A 9 -40.51 36.27 -8.49
N ALA A 10 -39.82 35.51 -7.64
CA ALA A 10 -38.47 35.00 -7.86
C ALA A 10 -38.44 33.47 -7.66
N PRO A 11 -37.64 32.73 -8.45
CA PRO A 11 -37.80 31.30 -8.68
C PRO A 11 -37.15 30.40 -7.64
N SER A 12 -37.72 29.19 -7.54
CA SER A 12 -37.28 28.02 -6.80
C SER A 12 -35.82 27.65 -7.11
N VAL A 13 -34.94 27.82 -6.13
CA VAL A 13 -33.60 27.22 -6.17
C VAL A 13 -33.72 25.74 -5.78
N THR A 14 -33.92 24.93 -6.80
CA THR A 14 -33.64 23.50 -6.80
C THR A 14 -32.13 23.33 -6.66
N SER A 15 -31.64 23.29 -5.42
CA SER A 15 -30.24 23.00 -5.13
C SER A 15 -30.01 21.50 -5.34
N SER A 16 -29.69 21.20 -6.59
CA SER A 16 -29.00 20.03 -7.10
C SER A 16 -28.36 19.20 -5.98
N SER A 17 -28.95 18.03 -5.71
CA SER A 17 -28.27 16.96 -4.99
C SER A 17 -26.96 16.69 -5.72
N SER A 18 -25.88 17.27 -5.20
CA SER A 18 -24.54 16.97 -5.63
C SER A 18 -24.36 15.48 -5.36
N SER A 19 -24.54 14.71 -6.43
CA SER A 19 -24.07 13.35 -6.51
C SER A 19 -22.57 13.46 -6.28
N GLN A 20 -22.15 13.38 -5.01
CA GLN A 20 -20.79 13.08 -4.62
C GLN A 20 -20.54 11.70 -5.19
N SER A 21 -20.21 11.69 -6.48
CA SER A 21 -19.49 10.64 -7.15
C SER A 21 -18.27 10.44 -6.27
N SER A 22 -18.37 9.43 -5.41
CA SER A 22 -17.27 8.91 -4.63
C SER A 22 -16.23 8.51 -5.66
N ARG A 23 -15.35 9.46 -5.98
CA ARG A 23 -14.11 9.21 -6.70
C ARG A 23 -13.39 8.21 -5.82
N SER A 24 -13.64 6.93 -6.10
CA SER A 24 -12.77 5.85 -5.66
C SER A 24 -11.41 6.26 -6.17
N THR A 25 -10.60 6.81 -5.27
CA THR A 25 -9.18 7.07 -5.46
C THR A 25 -8.56 5.70 -5.54
N ALA A 26 -8.81 5.03 -6.67
CA ALA A 26 -8.33 3.69 -6.88
C ALA A 26 -6.81 3.80 -6.69
N SER A 27 -6.27 2.94 -5.85
CA SER A 27 -4.84 2.80 -5.64
C SER A 27 -4.51 1.37 -6.03
N SER A 28 -3.33 1.15 -6.63
CA SER A 28 -2.77 -0.20 -6.69
C SER A 28 -2.48 -0.65 -5.27
N ASN A 29 -2.79 -1.90 -4.93
CA ASN A 29 -2.60 -2.43 -3.58
C ASN A 29 -1.94 -3.81 -3.62
N TYR A 30 -1.23 -4.15 -2.54
CA TYR A 30 -0.87 -5.53 -2.23
C TYR A 30 -1.96 -6.13 -1.34
N SER A 31 -2.38 -7.34 -1.67
CA SER A 31 -3.39 -8.10 -0.92
C SER A 31 -2.71 -9.24 -0.18
N LEU A 32 -2.77 -9.20 1.15
CA LEU A 32 -2.30 -10.26 2.04
C LEU A 32 -3.49 -11.19 2.32
N SER A 33 -3.93 -11.88 1.27
CA SER A 33 -5.23 -12.55 1.19
C SER A 33 -5.47 -13.61 2.27
N ARG A 34 -4.41 -14.19 2.82
CA ARG A 34 -4.45 -15.21 3.87
C ARG A 34 -4.58 -14.66 5.28
N LEU A 35 -4.48 -13.33 5.46
CA LEU A 35 -4.80 -12.68 6.72
C LEU A 35 -6.33 -12.56 6.93
N PRO A 36 -6.80 -12.55 8.19
CA PRO A 36 -8.21 -12.35 8.52
C PRO A 36 -8.77 -11.07 7.88
N PRO A 37 -10.03 -11.04 7.40
CA PRO A 37 -10.63 -9.85 6.78
C PRO A 37 -10.59 -8.57 7.62
N THR A 38 -10.53 -8.71 8.94
CA THR A 38 -10.45 -7.63 9.93
C THR A 38 -9.03 -7.12 10.16
N ASP A 39 -8.01 -7.80 9.63
CA ASP A 39 -6.61 -7.45 9.83
C ASP A 39 -6.26 -6.13 9.11
N PRO A 40 -5.67 -5.15 9.81
CA PRO A 40 -5.34 -3.85 9.23
C PRO A 40 -4.22 -3.91 8.17
N GLU A 41 -3.40 -4.97 8.16
CA GLU A 41 -2.34 -5.20 7.18
C GLU A 41 -2.83 -5.99 5.96
N ARG A 42 -4.06 -6.53 5.97
CA ARG A 42 -4.62 -7.34 4.87
C ARG A 42 -4.53 -6.66 3.50
N ARG A 43 -4.60 -5.32 3.48
CA ARG A 43 -4.49 -4.51 2.26
C ARG A 43 -3.49 -3.39 2.48
N LEU A 44 -2.43 -3.38 1.68
CA LEU A 44 -1.40 -2.35 1.72
C LEU A 44 -1.41 -1.53 0.43
N ASN A 45 -1.43 -0.21 0.56
CA ASN A 45 -1.34 0.67 -0.59
C ASN A 45 0.06 0.61 -1.21
N ALA A 46 0.16 0.27 -2.49
CA ALA A 46 1.45 0.07 -3.13
C ALA A 46 2.30 1.35 -3.19
N ALA A 47 1.67 2.53 -3.20
CA ALA A 47 2.41 3.79 -3.13
C ALA A 47 3.09 3.98 -1.76
N ASP A 48 2.40 3.60 -0.68
CA ASP A 48 2.95 3.64 0.68
C ASP A 48 4.08 2.63 0.85
N VAL A 49 3.91 1.41 0.32
CA VAL A 49 4.96 0.38 0.35
C VAL A 49 6.22 0.88 -0.35
N ARG A 50 6.08 1.42 -1.58
CA ARG A 50 7.23 1.95 -2.34
C ARG A 50 7.91 3.11 -1.61
N ARG A 51 7.15 4.04 -1.02
CA ARG A 51 7.70 5.15 -0.23
C ARG A 51 8.48 4.65 0.99
N GLN A 52 7.95 3.68 1.74
CA GLN A 52 8.62 3.12 2.91
C GLN A 52 9.93 2.41 2.51
N VAL A 53 9.92 1.66 1.40
CA VAL A 53 11.12 1.00 0.88
C VAL A 53 12.15 2.01 0.36
N SER A 54 11.73 3.04 -0.38
CA SER A 54 12.64 4.08 -0.86
C SER A 54 13.35 4.79 0.31
N ASN A 55 12.60 5.08 1.37
CA ASN A 55 13.10 5.73 2.59
C ASN A 55 13.89 4.80 3.53
N ALA A 56 13.89 3.48 3.27
CA ALA A 56 14.61 2.53 4.10
C ALA A 56 16.12 2.90 4.16
N PRO A 57 16.74 2.97 5.35
CA PRO A 57 18.15 3.27 5.47
C PRO A 57 19.00 2.18 4.81
N THR A 58 20.27 2.47 4.54
CA THR A 58 21.22 1.41 4.16
C THR A 58 21.43 0.46 5.33
N VAL A 59 21.77 -0.80 5.06
CA VAL A 59 22.03 -1.81 6.10
C VAL A 59 23.11 -1.35 7.10
N SER A 60 24.15 -0.64 6.62
CA SER A 60 25.21 -0.10 7.47
C SER A 60 24.71 1.00 8.40
N ARG A 61 23.84 1.89 7.91
CA ARG A 61 23.20 2.94 8.72
C ARG A 61 22.25 2.34 9.75
N ALA A 62 21.41 1.39 9.35
CA ALA A 62 20.49 0.70 10.25
C ALA A 62 21.21 0.01 11.43
N LYS A 63 22.33 -0.68 11.14
CA LYS A 63 23.19 -1.29 12.19
C LYS A 63 23.79 -0.26 13.14
N ARG A 64 24.26 0.87 12.61
CA ARG A 64 24.84 1.95 13.42
C ARG A 64 23.79 2.57 14.35
N ASP A 65 22.59 2.83 13.83
CA ASP A 65 21.50 3.42 14.59
C ASP A 65 21.03 2.47 15.71
N ALA A 66 20.91 1.17 15.44
CA ALA A 66 20.63 0.17 16.47
C ALA A 66 21.73 0.10 17.55
N LYS A 67 23.01 0.13 17.17
CA LYS A 67 24.12 0.14 18.15
C LYS A 67 24.07 1.38 19.05
N LYS A 68 23.75 2.55 18.49
CA LYS A 68 23.61 3.79 19.25
C LYS A 68 22.48 3.69 20.29
N ILE A 69 21.35 3.09 19.92
CA ILE A 69 20.20 2.90 20.83
C ILE A 69 20.52 1.86 21.90
N TRP A 70 21.15 0.74 21.53
CA TRP A 70 21.61 -0.27 22.47
C TRP A 70 22.47 0.34 23.59
N ASN A 71 23.44 1.19 23.21
CA ASN A 71 24.31 1.86 24.16
C ASN A 71 23.57 2.86 25.07
N ARG A 72 22.43 3.40 24.63
CA ARG A 72 21.66 4.42 25.38
C ARG A 72 20.60 3.81 26.30
N SER A 73 20.01 2.68 25.90
CA SER A 73 18.78 2.16 26.51
C SER A 73 18.91 0.71 26.99
N GLY A 74 20.09 0.10 26.88
CA GLY A 74 20.31 -1.30 27.24
C GLY A 74 19.80 -2.27 26.17
N PRO A 75 19.80 -3.59 26.46
CA PRO A 75 19.36 -4.62 25.53
C PRO A 75 17.86 -4.51 25.24
N VAL A 76 17.48 -3.81 24.18
CA VAL A 76 16.09 -3.81 23.68
C VAL A 76 15.83 -5.15 23.00
N LYS A 77 15.08 -6.04 23.67
CA LYS A 77 14.89 -7.45 23.29
C LYS A 77 14.29 -7.69 21.89
N GLN A 78 13.79 -6.69 21.15
CA GLN A 78 12.86 -7.01 20.07
C GLN A 78 12.95 -6.22 18.75
N ASN A 79 13.85 -5.25 18.56
CA ASN A 79 13.88 -4.47 17.32
C ASN A 79 15.18 -4.62 16.55
N PHE A 80 15.24 -5.69 15.74
CA PHE A 80 16.29 -5.88 14.74
C PHE A 80 16.26 -4.72 13.71
N PRO A 81 17.39 -4.06 13.44
CA PRO A 81 17.43 -2.86 12.58
C PRO A 81 17.09 -3.15 11.12
N SER A 82 15.89 -2.75 10.66
CA SER A 82 15.54 -2.85 9.24
C SER A 82 16.25 -1.77 8.41
N PRO A 83 16.63 -2.06 7.16
CA PRO A 83 16.38 -3.31 6.43
C PRO A 83 17.40 -4.43 6.69
N HIS A 84 16.97 -5.68 6.50
CA HIS A 84 17.78 -6.91 6.66
C HIS A 84 17.93 -7.67 5.34
N LYS A 85 18.86 -8.64 5.29
CA LYS A 85 18.97 -9.53 4.15
C LYS A 85 17.76 -10.47 4.10
N PHE A 86 17.10 -10.52 2.95
CA PHE A 86 16.03 -11.48 2.71
C PHE A 86 16.60 -12.73 2.02
N HIS A 87 16.53 -13.88 2.68
CA HIS A 87 17.14 -15.12 2.19
C HIS A 87 16.24 -15.91 1.24
N ASN A 88 14.94 -15.62 1.22
CA ASN A 88 13.96 -16.30 0.39
C ASN A 88 14.01 -17.84 0.52
N GLN A 89 13.99 -18.35 1.77
CA GLN A 89 14.07 -19.79 2.05
C GLN A 89 12.86 -20.54 1.46
N GLU A 90 11.73 -19.85 1.36
CA GLU A 90 10.44 -20.29 0.82
C GLU A 90 10.41 -20.31 -0.72
N ARG A 91 11.48 -19.85 -1.38
CA ARG A 91 11.60 -19.79 -2.85
C ARG A 91 10.46 -19.02 -3.50
N LEU A 92 10.05 -17.91 -2.88
CA LEU A 92 9.06 -17.01 -3.45
C LEU A 92 9.53 -16.51 -4.82
N VAL A 93 8.61 -16.45 -5.78
CA VAL A 93 8.87 -15.86 -7.10
C VAL A 93 8.85 -14.35 -6.95
N LEU A 94 10.03 -13.75 -6.79
CA LEU A 94 10.21 -12.30 -6.66
C LEU A 94 10.47 -11.65 -8.02
N SER A 95 10.02 -10.42 -8.17
CA SER A 95 10.07 -9.64 -9.42
C SER A 95 11.47 -9.05 -9.66
N SER A 96 12.24 -8.81 -8.59
CA SER A 96 13.62 -8.33 -8.68
C SER A 96 14.63 -9.47 -8.48
N PRO A 97 15.83 -9.41 -9.10
CA PRO A 97 16.88 -10.39 -8.85
C PRO A 97 17.54 -10.19 -7.46
N PRO A 98 18.22 -11.22 -6.90
CA PRO A 98 18.99 -11.07 -5.67
C PRO A 98 20.24 -10.18 -5.89
N PRO A 99 20.91 -9.71 -4.81
CA PRO A 99 20.59 -9.94 -3.40
C PRO A 99 19.43 -9.07 -2.91
N TRP A 100 18.52 -9.69 -2.15
CA TRP A 100 17.34 -9.02 -1.62
C TRP A 100 17.55 -8.48 -0.21
N LEU A 101 16.87 -7.37 0.06
CA LEU A 101 16.65 -6.84 1.39
C LEU A 101 15.15 -6.85 1.71
N GLU A 102 14.84 -7.00 2.99
CA GLU A 102 13.50 -6.83 3.55
C GLU A 102 13.43 -5.60 4.46
N GLN A 103 12.31 -4.88 4.38
CA GLN A 103 11.97 -3.75 5.24
C GLN A 103 10.58 -3.98 5.84
N VAL A 104 10.42 -3.78 7.15
CA VAL A 104 9.09 -3.81 7.78
C VAL A 104 8.22 -2.72 7.18
N ILE A 105 7.00 -3.10 6.78
CA ILE A 105 6.00 -2.17 6.25
C ILE A 105 4.95 -1.91 7.33
N ALA A 106 4.81 -0.66 7.73
CA ALA A 106 3.75 -0.25 8.62
C ALA A 106 2.44 -0.02 7.84
N PRO A 107 1.29 -0.44 8.39
CA PRO A 107 -0.01 -0.23 7.76
C PRO A 107 -0.41 1.25 7.77
N LYS A 108 -1.36 1.59 6.88
CA LYS A 108 -2.00 2.92 6.81
C LYS A 108 -1.04 4.08 6.53
N GLY A 109 0.03 3.84 5.78
CA GLY A 109 0.94 4.89 5.30
C GLY A 109 1.82 5.53 6.37
N ARG A 110 1.81 5.03 7.61
CA ARG A 110 2.79 5.41 8.62
C ARG A 110 4.14 4.79 8.27
N ASP A 111 5.24 5.48 8.59
CA ASP A 111 6.57 4.90 8.51
C ASP A 111 6.82 4.08 9.78
N HIS A 112 7.33 2.86 9.61
CA HIS A 112 7.69 2.01 10.75
C HIS A 112 8.86 2.63 11.53
N ARG A 113 8.65 2.91 12.81
CA ARG A 113 9.68 3.46 13.70
C ARG A 113 10.29 2.35 14.55
N GLN A 114 11.53 2.56 14.97
CA GLN A 114 12.19 1.66 15.90
C GLN A 114 11.50 1.76 17.26
N GLY A 115 10.87 0.66 17.70
CA GLY A 115 9.98 0.64 18.88
C GLY A 115 8.62 0.05 18.54
N ASP A 116 8.17 0.19 17.29
CA ASP A 116 6.88 -0.30 16.85
C ASP A 116 6.84 -1.85 16.87
N PRO A 117 5.68 -2.46 17.14
CA PRO A 117 5.51 -3.90 16.99
C PRO A 117 5.95 -4.33 15.59
N LYS A 118 6.64 -5.47 15.50
CA LYS A 118 6.97 -6.05 14.20
C LYS A 118 5.66 -6.35 13.46
N GLY A 119 5.35 -5.55 12.44
CA GLY A 119 4.26 -5.87 11.51
C GLY A 119 4.50 -7.23 10.87
N ARG A 120 3.48 -7.82 10.25
CA ARG A 120 3.61 -9.09 9.53
C ARG A 120 4.20 -8.88 8.14
N ALA A 121 3.92 -7.73 7.54
CA ALA A 121 4.36 -7.39 6.19
C ALA A 121 5.83 -6.92 6.09
N ARG A 122 6.50 -7.39 5.03
CA ARG A 122 7.86 -7.01 4.62
C ARG A 122 7.85 -6.59 3.15
N GLY A 123 8.41 -5.42 2.86
CA GLY A 123 8.73 -5.01 1.49
C GLY A 123 10.07 -5.63 1.11
N VAL A 124 10.08 -6.41 0.04
CA VAL A 124 11.26 -7.12 -0.47
C VAL A 124 11.72 -6.45 -1.75
N PHE A 125 13.00 -6.06 -1.81
CA PHE A 125 13.56 -5.28 -2.89
C PHE A 125 15.04 -5.63 -3.12
N ASN A 126 15.58 -5.30 -4.29
CA ASN A 126 16.99 -5.52 -4.57
C ASN A 126 17.86 -4.51 -3.79
N LYS A 127 18.98 -4.97 -3.24
CA LYS A 127 19.89 -4.15 -2.44
C LYS A 127 20.40 -2.89 -3.18
N SER A 128 20.65 -3.02 -4.48
CA SER A 128 21.22 -1.97 -5.33
C SER A 128 20.16 -1.14 -6.03
N ASP A 129 18.99 -1.73 -6.32
CA ASP A 129 17.87 -1.06 -6.98
C ASP A 129 16.55 -1.26 -6.23
N LYS A 130 15.98 -0.16 -5.73
CA LYS A 130 14.71 -0.13 -5.01
C LYS A 130 13.49 0.14 -5.92
N SER A 131 13.67 0.20 -7.23
CA SER A 131 12.61 0.51 -8.19
C SER A 131 11.47 -0.52 -8.17
N THR A 132 11.83 -1.78 -7.95
CA THR A 132 10.92 -2.92 -7.95
C THR A 132 10.79 -3.46 -6.53
N VAL A 133 9.55 -3.54 -6.06
CA VAL A 133 9.22 -3.98 -4.70
C VAL A 133 8.15 -5.06 -4.76
N ASP A 134 8.42 -6.19 -4.13
CA ASP A 134 7.42 -7.19 -3.79
C ASP A 134 7.06 -7.06 -2.31
N VAL A 135 5.93 -7.66 -1.91
CA VAL A 135 5.56 -7.75 -0.50
C VAL A 135 5.48 -9.22 -0.11
N ALA A 136 6.14 -9.56 1.00
CA ALA A 136 6.05 -10.85 1.66
C ALA A 136 5.47 -10.64 3.07
N TYR A 137 4.80 -11.63 3.64
CA TYR A 137 4.20 -11.52 4.97
C TYR A 137 4.10 -12.87 5.68
N HIS A 138 4.02 -12.82 7.01
CA HIS A 138 3.71 -13.97 7.85
C HIS A 138 2.21 -14.16 7.96
N GLU A 139 1.73 -15.40 7.88
CA GLU A 139 0.31 -15.72 8.02
C GLU A 139 -0.15 -15.65 9.47
N LYS A 140 0.73 -16.05 10.40
CA LYS A 140 0.48 -16.03 11.83
C LYS A 140 1.23 -14.86 12.47
N ASP A 141 0.87 -14.56 13.71
CA ASP A 141 1.65 -13.61 14.49
C ASP A 141 3.06 -14.13 14.75
N LEU A 142 4.03 -13.23 14.67
CA LEU A 142 5.44 -13.50 14.90
C LEU A 142 5.74 -14.01 16.32
N SER A 143 4.82 -13.80 17.27
CA SER A 143 4.90 -14.36 18.63
C SER A 143 4.67 -15.87 18.67
N ALA A 144 4.06 -16.45 17.64
CA ALA A 144 3.75 -17.87 17.54
C ALA A 144 4.88 -18.71 16.90
N GLY A 145 6.06 -18.13 16.69
CA GLY A 145 7.20 -18.83 16.09
C GLY A 145 7.06 -19.05 14.57
N ASP A 146 6.16 -18.31 13.91
CA ASP A 146 6.05 -18.36 12.46
C ASP A 146 7.29 -17.76 11.80
N THR A 147 7.98 -18.58 11.02
CA THR A 147 9.17 -18.18 10.27
C THR A 147 8.91 -18.07 8.78
N GLY A 148 7.77 -18.57 8.29
CA GLY A 148 7.49 -18.69 6.87
C GLY A 148 6.96 -17.40 6.27
N PHE A 149 7.42 -17.07 5.08
CA PHE A 149 6.88 -15.99 4.27
C PHE A 149 5.93 -16.47 3.17
N VAL A 150 4.88 -15.68 2.94
CA VAL A 150 4.00 -15.80 1.78
C VAL A 150 4.07 -14.51 0.97
N LYS A 151 4.12 -14.63 -0.37
CA LYS A 151 4.07 -13.46 -1.25
C LYS A 151 2.66 -12.89 -1.29
N ALA A 152 2.53 -11.57 -1.17
CA ALA A 152 1.28 -10.86 -1.35
C ALA A 152 0.95 -10.67 -2.83
N ASP A 153 -0.34 -10.70 -3.16
CA ASP A 153 -0.81 -10.50 -4.53
C ASP A 153 -0.79 -9.01 -4.88
N TYR A 154 -0.04 -8.62 -5.90
CA TYR A 154 -0.11 -7.26 -6.42
C TYR A 154 -1.35 -7.11 -7.30
N ARG A 155 -2.23 -6.17 -6.92
CA ARG A 155 -3.40 -5.80 -7.71
C ARG A 155 -3.17 -4.44 -8.34
N SER A 156 -2.78 -4.46 -9.61
CA SER A 156 -2.76 -3.26 -10.45
C SER A 156 -4.20 -2.76 -10.64
N LYS A 157 -4.36 -1.46 -10.89
CA LYS A 157 -5.62 -0.99 -11.47
C LYS A 157 -5.74 -1.62 -12.85
N VAL A 158 -6.79 -2.38 -13.08
CA VAL A 158 -7.31 -2.50 -14.44
C VAL A 158 -8.07 -1.19 -14.67
N PRO A 159 -7.72 -0.36 -15.68
CA PRO A 159 -8.62 0.71 -16.08
C PRO A 159 -9.95 0.05 -16.41
N SER A 160 -11.04 0.50 -15.77
CA SER A 160 -12.38 0.08 -16.15
C SER A 160 -12.58 0.54 -17.59
N VAL A 161 -12.31 -0.36 -18.53
CA VAL A 161 -12.56 -0.10 -19.95
C VAL A 161 -14.08 -0.09 -20.07
N HIS A 162 -14.68 1.08 -19.91
CA HIS A 162 -16.03 1.34 -20.38
C HIS A 162 -15.99 1.05 -21.88
N GLY A 163 -16.45 -0.14 -22.25
CA GLY A 163 -16.54 -0.60 -23.63
C GLY A 163 -17.40 0.36 -24.42
N LYS A 164 -16.78 1.33 -25.09
CA LYS A 164 -17.42 2.00 -26.22
C LYS A 164 -17.50 0.98 -27.34
N SER A 165 -18.63 0.30 -27.38
CA SER A 165 -19.07 -0.56 -28.48
C SER A 165 -19.08 0.30 -29.76
N LYS A 166 -17.98 0.27 -30.53
CA LYS A 166 -17.95 0.81 -31.88
C LYS A 166 -18.73 -0.15 -32.78
N LYS A 167 -20.02 0.14 -33.00
CA LYS A 167 -20.78 -0.44 -34.10
C LYS A 167 -20.10 -0.06 -35.43
N ASN A 168 -19.28 -0.95 -35.95
CA ASN A 168 -18.88 -0.92 -37.35
C ASN A 168 -20.08 -1.34 -38.21
N LYS A 169 -20.83 -0.38 -38.75
CA LYS A 169 -21.73 -0.64 -39.87
C LYS A 169 -20.95 -0.43 -41.16
N LYS A 170 -20.42 -1.55 -41.68
CA LYS A 170 -19.77 -1.64 -42.99
C LYS A 170 -20.76 -1.20 -44.09
N GLN A 171 -20.23 -0.43 -45.02
CA GLN A 171 -20.82 -0.08 -46.32
C GLN A 171 -21.14 -1.34 -47.12
N LYS A 172 -22.20 -1.29 -47.93
CA LYS A 172 -22.37 -2.15 -49.10
C LYS A 172 -22.65 -1.25 -50.29
N THR A 173 -21.66 -1.14 -51.16
CA THR A 173 -21.75 -0.60 -52.52
C THR A 173 -22.32 -1.66 -53.45
N SER A 174 -23.19 -1.23 -54.37
CA SER A 174 -23.29 -1.56 -55.80
C SER A 174 -24.72 -1.31 -56.25
#